data_AF-A0A8K0VT62-F1
#
_entry.id   AF-A0A8K0VT62-F1
#
_cell.length_a   1.000
_cell.length_b   1.000
_cell.length_c   1.000
_cell.angle_alpha   90.00
_cell.angle_beta   90.00
_cell.angle_gamma   90.00
#
_symmetry.space_group_name_H-M   'P 1'
#
loop_
_entity.id
_entity.type
_entity.pdbx_description
1 polymer ?
#
loop_
_entity_poly.entity_id
_entity_poly.type
_entity_poly.pdbx_seq_one_letter_code
_entity_poly.pdbx_strand_id
1 'polypeptide(L)'
;MPARLRHLCMGQAISAVIFDPSHGLNFPPEDAISMLEQCIAAADAPLMVTVNNLCLHSSVFAAATPHNTPNSGASSSLRHSMLPYTRRVDKINARKKNKECAYDLSCPEPISSRSYYCEQHRIKQNADQQRRRYRKRGLMIEAAARASGSLSTGPQDITDTTLVEATQVLGITTALVPSPFEVKTRVSTITWKHLIWITSPDKLGVADSPSLGIQIWPEDHKTLAHDAWLKSAYEMEMENTIVSSEGGGCILHQGLVTMLAVMSLTSLIVSYWTWKEMKRRLDTNTLLGNCRDDAGNAVPSIFFIHWTTEEPENPSLETLYGMIRLLRYVHGAALRPFPNEHEAFQERSKLGDIRALDDIAASSPQEFSFRPKTCFGSGSCTLTGVACTVHKRSHSGCASHVKVKPKGEKGFLTCVAADTSTTLNTRSMVQKKGRTDKKSSAAPLGLDGTSSPFVHWFHQEYIQALQEFEFRVFIATQKDPIGLRGRRGRIVAVAKTSFNRETNALASRILLPEDHANRFDLPYLEAFSLHVFERLRARSDALLGFESLEVGVRLDIGVAQRAPNEHVAFVNEVTRWYGAHYFSNNILAEPKTQICKAFAQAFSSYVKDGMADTT
;
A
#
# COMPACT_ATOMS: atom_id res chain seq x y z
N MET A 1 22.59 -26.93 26.07
CA MET A 1 21.44 -27.76 26.50
C MET A 1 21.65 -29.20 26.04
N PRO A 2 21.37 -30.22 26.87
CA PRO A 2 21.65 -31.60 26.49
C PRO A 2 20.60 -32.15 25.49
N ALA A 3 21.07 -32.96 24.54
CA ALA A 3 20.36 -33.42 23.34
C ALA A 3 18.99 -34.09 23.58
N ARG A 4 18.75 -34.66 24.76
CA ARG A 4 17.45 -35.28 25.11
C ARG A 4 16.29 -34.29 25.22
N LEU A 5 16.54 -33.03 25.58
CA LEU A 5 15.50 -31.99 25.60
C LEU A 5 15.10 -31.51 24.20
N ARG A 6 15.99 -31.63 23.20
CA ARG A 6 15.69 -31.28 21.80
C ARG A 6 14.68 -32.25 21.18
N HIS A 7 14.79 -33.54 21.48
CA HIS A 7 13.88 -34.56 20.94
C HIS A 7 12.45 -34.46 21.50
N LEU A 8 12.28 -34.12 22.78
CA LEU A 8 10.95 -33.93 23.37
C LEU A 8 10.27 -32.64 22.86
N CYS A 9 11.03 -31.55 22.68
CA CYS A 9 10.50 -30.30 22.15
C CYS A 9 10.13 -30.39 20.65
N MET A 10 10.87 -31.17 19.84
CA MET A 10 10.48 -31.43 18.44
C MET A 10 9.18 -32.23 18.35
N GLY A 11 9.00 -33.28 19.16
CA GLY A 11 7.76 -34.06 19.18
C GLY A 11 6.53 -33.24 19.59
N GLN A 12 6.68 -32.33 20.55
CA GLN A 12 5.59 -31.44 20.99
C GLN A 12 5.31 -30.31 20.00
N ALA A 13 6.32 -29.77 19.32
CA ALA A 13 6.14 -28.76 18.27
C ALA A 13 5.45 -29.32 17.01
N ILE A 14 5.76 -30.57 16.63
CA ILE A 14 5.13 -31.26 15.49
C ILE A 14 3.65 -31.53 15.77
N SER A 15 3.29 -31.87 17.01
CA SER A 15 1.89 -32.03 17.41
C SER A 15 1.11 -30.71 17.42
N ALA A 16 1.77 -29.57 17.70
CA ALA A 16 1.16 -28.24 17.69
C ALA A 16 0.97 -27.65 16.27
N VAL A 17 1.82 -28.03 15.31
CA VAL A 17 1.70 -27.60 13.90
C VAL A 17 0.63 -28.39 13.15
N ILE A 18 0.42 -29.66 13.50
CA ILE A 18 -0.59 -30.53 12.86
C ILE A 18 -1.96 -30.40 13.54
N PHE A 19 -2.00 -30.07 14.84
CA PHE A 19 -3.24 -29.87 15.59
C PHE A 19 -3.19 -28.56 16.40
N ASP A 20 -3.33 -27.43 15.73
CA ASP A 20 -3.79 -26.19 16.38
C ASP A 20 -5.31 -26.06 16.20
N PRO A 21 -6.14 -26.31 17.24
CA PRO A 21 -7.58 -26.20 17.16
C PRO A 21 -8.07 -24.76 16.94
N SER A 22 -7.20 -23.75 17.13
CA SER A 22 -7.56 -22.34 17.01
C SER A 22 -7.52 -21.79 15.58
N HIS A 23 -6.95 -22.54 14.62
CA HIS A 23 -6.77 -22.08 13.24
C HIS A 23 -7.22 -23.02 12.12
N GLY A 24 -7.82 -24.18 12.42
CA GLY A 24 -8.59 -24.96 11.43
C GLY A 24 -7.85 -25.24 10.10
N LEU A 25 -6.54 -25.50 10.15
CA LEU A 25 -5.71 -25.75 8.98
C LEU A 25 -5.71 -27.24 8.64
N ASN A 26 -6.25 -27.60 7.47
CA ASN A 26 -6.00 -28.90 6.83
C ASN A 26 -4.89 -28.72 5.79
N PHE A 27 -3.69 -29.21 6.08
CA PHE A 27 -2.63 -29.35 5.07
C PHE A 27 -2.88 -30.63 4.25
N PRO A 28 -2.62 -30.65 2.94
CA PRO A 28 -2.49 -31.90 2.18
C PRO A 28 -1.37 -32.74 2.81
N PRO A 29 -1.61 -34.03 3.14
CA PRO A 29 -0.62 -34.87 3.83
C PRO A 29 0.71 -34.99 3.08
N GLU A 30 0.69 -34.92 1.75
CA GLU A 30 1.86 -35.16 0.90
C GLU A 30 2.88 -34.01 0.96
N ASP A 31 2.42 -32.75 1.08
CA ASP A 31 3.30 -31.59 1.21
C ASP A 31 3.95 -31.54 2.60
N ALA A 32 3.19 -31.88 3.65
CA ALA A 32 3.70 -31.92 5.02
C ALA A 32 4.77 -33.01 5.24
N ILE A 33 4.66 -34.16 4.55
CA ILE A 33 5.64 -35.25 4.62
C ILE A 33 6.95 -34.87 3.93
N SER A 34 6.90 -34.32 2.71
CA SER A 34 8.09 -33.82 1.99
C SER A 34 8.82 -32.71 2.78
N MET A 35 8.06 -31.87 3.48
CA MET A 35 8.61 -30.84 4.37
C MET A 35 9.26 -31.41 5.64
N LEU A 36 8.68 -32.46 6.24
CA LEU A 36 9.25 -33.14 7.40
C LEU A 36 10.58 -33.84 7.05
N GLU A 37 10.66 -34.48 5.88
CA GLU A 37 11.86 -35.16 5.40
C GLU A 37 13.06 -34.23 5.26
N GLN A 38 12.85 -32.96 4.91
CA GLN A 38 13.90 -31.96 4.80
C GLN A 38 14.36 -31.42 6.16
N CYS A 39 13.44 -31.21 7.09
CA CYS A 39 13.80 -30.82 8.46
C CYS A 39 14.58 -31.94 9.17
N ILE A 40 14.25 -33.21 8.85
CA ILE A 40 14.96 -34.39 9.34
C ILE A 40 16.34 -34.53 8.65
N ALA A 41 16.42 -34.34 7.33
CA ALA A 41 17.68 -34.35 6.59
C ALA A 41 18.64 -33.23 7.01
N ALA A 42 18.12 -32.06 7.40
CA ALA A 42 18.89 -30.95 7.94
C ALA A 42 19.34 -31.16 9.41
N ALA A 43 18.82 -32.19 10.09
CA ALA A 43 19.08 -32.47 11.50
C ALA A 43 20.03 -33.65 11.77
N ASP A 44 20.59 -34.29 10.73
CA ASP A 44 21.58 -35.39 10.82
C ASP A 44 21.15 -36.58 11.74
N ALA A 45 19.88 -37.02 11.65
CA ALA A 45 19.42 -38.23 12.34
C ALA A 45 18.30 -38.98 11.59
N PRO A 46 18.32 -40.33 11.50
CA PRO A 46 17.32 -41.08 10.73
C PRO A 46 16.04 -41.34 11.53
N LEU A 47 14.87 -41.14 10.90
CA LEU A 47 13.57 -41.62 11.37
C LEU A 47 12.82 -42.26 10.18
N MET A 48 12.24 -43.46 10.38
CA MET A 48 11.39 -44.13 9.38
C MET A 48 9.93 -43.74 9.57
N VAL A 49 9.24 -43.35 8.49
CA VAL A 49 7.77 -43.21 8.43
C VAL A 49 7.27 -43.79 7.10
N THR A 50 6.15 -44.53 7.13
CA THR A 50 5.52 -45.16 5.96
C THR A 50 4.10 -44.63 5.79
N VAL A 51 3.69 -44.23 4.57
CA VAL A 51 2.30 -43.82 4.25
C VAL A 51 1.89 -44.33 2.85
N ASN A 52 0.67 -44.86 2.73
CA ASN A 52 0.10 -45.46 1.52
C ASN A 52 -1.00 -44.60 0.85
N ASN A 53 -0.86 -44.42 -0.48
CA ASN A 53 -1.83 -44.31 -1.61
C ASN A 53 -3.03 -43.32 -1.65
N LEU A 54 -3.08 -42.55 -2.77
CA LEU A 54 -4.30 -42.08 -3.46
C LEU A 54 -4.05 -41.85 -4.98
N CYS A 55 -5.05 -42.16 -5.83
CA CYS A 55 -5.03 -42.09 -7.30
C CYS A 55 -5.82 -40.87 -7.85
N LEU A 56 -5.36 -40.29 -8.97
CA LEU A 56 -6.00 -39.19 -9.73
C LEU A 56 -6.49 -39.67 -11.11
N HIS A 57 -7.53 -39.02 -11.65
CA HIS A 57 -7.94 -39.13 -13.05
C HIS A 57 -8.30 -37.74 -13.63
N SER A 58 -7.80 -37.46 -14.83
CA SER A 58 -7.96 -36.22 -15.62
C SER A 58 -8.90 -36.41 -16.81
N SER A 59 -9.51 -35.32 -17.32
CA SER A 59 -9.82 -35.20 -18.77
C SER A 59 -10.11 -33.76 -19.23
N VAL A 60 -9.73 -33.52 -20.49
CA VAL A 60 -9.65 -32.32 -21.33
C VAL A 60 -10.94 -32.14 -22.17
N PHE A 61 -11.27 -30.94 -22.71
CA PHE A 61 -11.71 -30.71 -24.12
C PHE A 61 -11.92 -29.22 -24.49
N ALA A 62 -12.07 -28.97 -25.79
CA ALA A 62 -11.55 -27.88 -26.60
C ALA A 62 -12.57 -26.78 -27.05
N ALA A 63 -12.05 -25.84 -27.85
CA ALA A 63 -12.58 -24.54 -28.27
C ALA A 63 -13.65 -24.53 -29.40
N ALA A 64 -14.28 -23.36 -29.61
CA ALA A 64 -14.82 -22.89 -30.90
C ALA A 64 -15.02 -21.36 -30.95
N THR A 65 -14.73 -20.74 -32.11
CA THR A 65 -15.08 -19.37 -32.57
C THR A 65 -16.06 -19.49 -33.76
N PRO A 66 -16.87 -18.46 -34.16
CA PRO A 66 -16.41 -17.49 -35.20
C PRO A 66 -17.10 -16.08 -35.30
N HIS A 67 -16.40 -15.16 -35.99
CA HIS A 67 -16.80 -14.10 -36.96
C HIS A 67 -18.10 -13.25 -36.84
N ASN A 68 -18.03 -11.90 -36.99
CA ASN A 68 -18.08 -11.14 -38.27
C ASN A 68 -18.16 -9.59 -38.09
N THR A 69 -18.01 -8.89 -39.22
CA THR A 69 -17.50 -7.54 -39.57
C THR A 69 -18.45 -6.32 -39.52
N PRO A 70 -17.96 -5.08 -39.81
CA PRO A 70 -18.52 -3.79 -39.34
C PRO A 70 -19.16 -2.91 -40.43
N ASN A 71 -19.70 -1.73 -40.09
CA ASN A 71 -19.88 -0.63 -41.06
C ASN A 71 -19.96 0.80 -40.46
N SER A 72 -19.27 1.73 -41.16
CA SER A 72 -19.50 3.17 -41.50
C SER A 72 -20.16 4.16 -40.50
N GLY A 73 -19.98 5.48 -40.52
CA GLY A 73 -19.17 6.44 -41.29
C GLY A 73 -19.65 7.90 -41.03
N ALA A 74 -18.77 8.88 -41.32
CA ALA A 74 -18.99 10.34 -41.50
C ALA A 74 -19.39 11.23 -40.28
N SER A 75 -19.23 12.56 -40.24
CA SER A 75 -18.21 13.53 -40.70
C SER A 75 -18.51 14.91 -40.06
N SER A 76 -17.52 15.81 -40.08
CA SER A 76 -17.64 17.28 -40.21
C SER A 76 -17.56 18.23 -38.97
N SER A 77 -16.55 19.10 -39.12
CA SER A 77 -16.54 20.57 -38.95
C SER A 77 -16.20 21.22 -37.60
N LEU A 78 -15.22 22.13 -37.72
CA LEU A 78 -14.60 22.97 -36.70
C LEU A 78 -15.48 24.18 -36.32
N ARG A 79 -15.61 24.42 -35.02
CA ARG A 79 -15.72 25.75 -34.42
C ARG A 79 -14.91 25.79 -33.12
N HIS A 80 -14.02 26.76 -33.00
CA HIS A 80 -13.30 27.04 -31.75
C HIS A 80 -14.27 27.68 -30.75
N SER A 81 -14.61 26.91 -29.70
CA SER A 81 -15.25 27.44 -28.49
C SER A 81 -14.47 26.92 -27.28
N MET A 82 -14.29 27.78 -26.27
CA MET A 82 -13.79 27.34 -24.98
C MET A 82 -14.79 26.32 -24.41
N LEU A 83 -14.35 25.06 -24.33
CA LEU A 83 -15.21 23.95 -23.95
C LEU A 83 -15.20 23.75 -22.41
N PRO A 84 -16.33 23.31 -21.83
CA PRO A 84 -16.39 22.82 -20.46
C PRO A 84 -15.28 21.80 -20.17
N TYR A 85 -14.70 21.84 -18.97
CA TYR A 85 -13.53 21.05 -18.56
C TYR A 85 -13.64 19.54 -18.85
N THR A 86 -14.83 18.95 -18.69
CA THR A 86 -15.12 17.54 -19.02
C THR A 86 -14.88 17.24 -20.51
N ARG A 87 -15.36 18.12 -21.41
CA ARG A 87 -15.13 17.98 -22.86
C ARG A 87 -13.66 18.16 -23.26
N ARG A 88 -12.84 18.84 -22.45
CA ARG A 88 -11.39 18.96 -22.71
C ARG A 88 -10.67 17.65 -22.38
N VAL A 89 -11.03 16.99 -21.29
CA VAL A 89 -10.49 15.67 -20.91
C VAL A 89 -10.86 14.62 -21.95
N ASP A 90 -12.12 14.61 -22.40
CA ASP A 90 -12.57 13.69 -23.45
C ASP A 90 -11.82 13.90 -24.77
N LYS A 91 -11.55 15.15 -25.14
CA LYS A 91 -10.74 15.47 -26.33
C LYS A 91 -9.28 15.04 -26.17
N ILE A 92 -8.69 15.23 -24.98
CA ILE A 92 -7.32 14.73 -24.70
C ILE A 92 -7.27 13.19 -24.82
N ASN A 93 -8.26 12.49 -24.29
CA ASN A 93 -8.35 11.03 -24.38
C ASN A 93 -8.60 10.56 -25.82
N ALA A 94 -9.41 11.27 -26.59
CA ALA A 94 -9.62 11.00 -28.02
C ALA A 94 -8.34 11.18 -28.83
N ARG A 95 -7.57 12.25 -28.57
CA ARG A 95 -6.26 12.47 -29.20
C ARG A 95 -5.27 11.37 -28.84
N LYS A 96 -5.27 10.90 -27.58
CA LYS A 96 -4.47 9.72 -27.16
C LYS A 96 -4.84 8.48 -27.97
N LYS A 97 -6.13 8.19 -28.15
CA LYS A 97 -6.62 7.07 -28.97
C LYS A 97 -6.17 7.18 -30.43
N ASN A 98 -6.06 8.40 -30.94
CA ASN A 98 -5.67 8.70 -32.31
C ASN A 98 -4.15 8.87 -32.50
N LYS A 99 -3.33 8.64 -31.47
CA LYS A 99 -1.87 8.89 -31.51
C LYS A 99 -1.52 10.34 -31.88
N GLU A 100 -2.26 11.30 -31.33
CA GLU A 100 -2.03 12.75 -31.50
C GLU A 100 -1.54 13.39 -30.20
N CYS A 101 -0.70 14.44 -30.30
CA CYS A 101 -0.17 15.15 -29.14
C CYS A 101 -1.29 15.77 -28.26
N ALA A 102 -1.20 15.54 -26.94
CA ALA A 102 -2.18 16.02 -25.97
C ALA A 102 -1.78 17.34 -25.26
N TYR A 103 -0.64 17.94 -25.60
CA TYR A 103 -0.16 19.18 -24.97
C TYR A 103 -1.04 20.37 -25.33
N ASP A 104 -1.38 20.47 -26.62
CA ASP A 104 -2.25 21.48 -27.20
C ASP A 104 -3.21 20.75 -28.15
N LEU A 105 -4.51 21.03 -28.04
CA LEU A 105 -5.53 20.45 -28.92
C LEU A 105 -5.34 20.85 -30.39
N SER A 106 -4.52 21.88 -30.66
CA SER A 106 -4.14 22.33 -31.99
C SER A 106 -2.81 21.75 -32.51
N CYS A 107 -2.05 21.01 -31.69
CA CYS A 107 -0.75 20.49 -32.09
C CYS A 107 -0.89 19.39 -33.15
N PRO A 108 -0.41 19.56 -34.39
CA PRO A 108 -0.62 18.57 -35.45
C PRO A 108 0.31 17.35 -35.34
N GLU A 109 1.32 17.42 -34.47
CA GLU A 109 2.38 16.40 -34.39
C GLU A 109 1.86 15.06 -33.85
N PRO A 110 2.11 13.96 -34.57
CA PRO A 110 1.80 12.63 -34.06
C PRO A 110 2.69 12.30 -32.86
N ILE A 111 2.18 11.44 -31.99
CA ILE A 111 2.94 10.85 -30.88
C ILE A 111 3.32 9.42 -31.25
N SER A 112 4.48 8.96 -30.78
CA SER A 112 4.74 7.52 -30.75
C SER A 112 3.64 6.83 -29.95
N SER A 113 3.37 5.57 -30.26
CA SER A 113 2.23 4.77 -29.77
C SER A 113 2.03 4.75 -28.25
N ARG A 114 2.99 5.27 -27.46
CA ARG A 114 2.98 5.27 -25.99
C ARG A 114 3.43 6.57 -25.33
N SER A 115 3.56 7.70 -26.04
CA SER A 115 3.82 9.02 -25.42
C SER A 115 2.53 9.82 -25.24
N TYR A 116 2.47 10.76 -24.29
CA TYR A 116 1.35 11.72 -24.17
C TYR A 116 1.58 13.01 -24.99
N TYR A 117 2.83 13.31 -25.31
CA TYR A 117 3.25 14.56 -25.97
C TYR A 117 4.24 14.27 -27.09
N CYS A 118 4.23 15.08 -28.15
CA CYS A 118 5.28 15.05 -29.16
C CYS A 118 6.59 15.57 -28.56
N GLU A 119 7.71 15.25 -29.22
CA GLU A 119 9.05 15.60 -28.73
C GLU A 119 9.22 17.10 -28.43
N GLN A 120 8.80 17.96 -29.35
CA GLN A 120 8.89 19.41 -29.16
C GLN A 120 8.11 19.91 -27.93
N HIS A 121 6.89 19.38 -27.73
CA HIS A 121 6.08 19.76 -26.58
C HIS A 121 6.58 19.13 -25.27
N ARG A 122 7.24 17.97 -25.31
CA ARG A 122 7.96 17.40 -24.17
C ARG A 122 9.09 18.33 -23.72
N ILE A 123 9.93 18.79 -24.66
CA ILE A 123 11.01 19.73 -24.38
C ILE A 123 10.46 21.05 -23.82
N LYS A 124 9.42 21.61 -24.45
CA LYS A 124 8.78 22.86 -23.99
C LYS A 124 8.17 22.73 -22.60
N GLN A 125 7.45 21.64 -22.33
CA GLN A 125 6.88 21.37 -21.02
C GLN A 125 7.97 21.27 -19.94
N ASN A 126 9.08 20.57 -20.25
CA ASN A 126 10.22 20.45 -19.34
C ASN A 126 10.85 21.81 -19.04
N ALA A 127 11.04 22.66 -20.06
CA ALA A 127 11.55 24.02 -19.89
C ALA A 127 10.60 24.92 -19.07
N ASP A 128 9.30 24.88 -19.34
CA ASP A 128 8.29 25.65 -18.58
C ASP A 128 8.22 25.18 -17.12
N GLN A 129 8.34 23.87 -16.88
CA GLN A 129 8.40 23.31 -15.53
C GLN A 129 9.68 23.72 -14.79
N GLN A 130 10.84 23.71 -15.45
CA GLN A 130 12.09 24.21 -14.87
C GLN A 130 11.96 25.68 -14.45
N ARG A 131 11.39 26.53 -15.33
CA ARG A 131 11.11 27.95 -14.98
C ARG A 131 10.20 28.08 -13.76
N ARG A 132 9.15 27.25 -13.64
CA ARG A 132 8.27 27.22 -12.46
C ARG A 132 9.01 26.79 -11.19
N ARG A 133 9.95 25.82 -11.27
CA ARG A 133 10.79 25.40 -10.14
C ARG A 133 11.70 26.52 -9.67
N TYR A 134 12.38 27.21 -10.60
CA TYR A 134 13.22 28.36 -10.26
C TYR A 134 12.39 29.47 -9.58
N ARG A 135 11.20 29.77 -10.10
CA ARG A 135 10.30 30.76 -9.48
C ARG A 135 9.82 30.33 -8.09
N LYS A 136 9.42 29.07 -7.90
CA LYS A 136 8.98 28.56 -6.59
C LYS A 136 10.11 28.55 -5.57
N ARG A 137 11.33 28.19 -5.99
CA ARG A 137 12.53 28.24 -5.15
C ARG A 137 12.89 29.68 -4.77
N GLY A 138 12.82 30.62 -5.70
CA GLY A 138 12.99 32.05 -5.42
C GLY A 138 11.97 32.57 -4.41
N LEU A 139 10.69 32.20 -4.56
CA LEU A 139 9.63 32.56 -3.60
C LEU A 139 9.82 31.91 -2.22
N MET A 140 10.32 30.69 -2.14
CA MET A 140 10.66 30.03 -0.87
C MET A 140 11.86 30.68 -0.18
N ILE A 141 12.88 31.09 -0.96
CA ILE A 141 14.04 31.82 -0.43
C ILE A 141 13.60 33.20 0.08
N GLU A 142 12.77 33.93 -0.66
CA GLU A 142 12.19 35.19 -0.20
C GLU A 142 11.32 35.02 1.06
N ALA A 143 10.51 33.97 1.11
CA ALA A 143 9.67 33.68 2.29
C ALA A 143 10.53 33.33 3.51
N ALA A 144 11.61 32.55 3.33
CA ALA A 144 12.56 32.23 4.38
C ALA A 144 13.35 33.48 4.84
N ALA A 145 13.75 34.35 3.91
CA ALA A 145 14.42 35.62 4.23
C ALA A 145 13.49 36.57 5.02
N ARG A 146 12.20 36.65 4.64
CA ARG A 146 11.18 37.41 5.39
C ARG A 146 10.91 36.81 6.76
N ALA A 147 10.80 35.50 6.88
CA ALA A 147 10.59 34.81 8.15
C ALA A 147 11.79 34.96 9.11
N SER A 148 12.99 35.15 8.57
CA SER A 148 14.22 35.31 9.34
C SER A 148 14.53 36.77 9.70
N GLY A 149 13.65 37.73 9.37
CA GLY A 149 13.85 39.15 9.67
C GLY A 149 15.02 39.83 8.96
N SER A 150 15.64 39.16 7.98
CA SER A 150 16.83 39.67 7.28
C SER A 150 16.42 40.42 6.01
N LEU A 151 16.06 41.69 6.17
CA LEU A 151 16.06 42.67 5.09
C LEU A 151 17.35 43.50 5.20
N SER A 152 18.38 43.12 4.45
CA SER A 152 19.43 44.03 4.04
C SER A 152 19.64 43.90 2.53
N THR A 153 19.67 45.04 1.89
CA THR A 153 19.76 45.29 0.45
C THR A 153 21.19 45.08 -0.07
N GLY A 154 21.36 44.33 -1.16
CA GLY A 154 22.54 44.38 -2.03
C GLY A 154 23.15 43.02 -2.36
N PRO A 155 23.59 42.77 -3.62
CA PRO A 155 24.15 41.49 -4.03
C PRO A 155 25.62 41.42 -3.62
N GLN A 156 25.95 40.52 -2.71
CA GLN A 156 27.32 40.05 -2.53
C GLN A 156 27.36 38.53 -2.54
N ASP A 157 28.23 38.01 -3.40
CA ASP A 157 28.64 36.61 -3.45
C ASP A 157 29.09 36.15 -2.05
N ILE A 158 28.43 35.13 -1.51
CA ILE A 158 28.90 34.43 -0.31
C ILE A 158 29.16 32.97 -0.71
N THR A 159 30.43 32.64 -0.68
CA THR A 159 30.99 31.30 -0.81
C THR A 159 30.91 30.56 0.53
N ASP A 160 30.91 29.22 0.45
CA ASP A 160 30.83 28.25 1.55
C ASP A 160 31.82 28.53 2.69
N THR A 161 31.36 29.01 3.84
CA THR A 161 31.73 28.55 5.20
C THR A 161 31.11 29.46 6.26
N THR A 162 30.22 28.92 7.10
CA THR A 162 30.04 29.20 8.56
C THR A 162 28.62 28.79 9.00
N LEU A 163 28.47 27.55 9.46
CA LEU A 163 27.31 27.10 10.24
C LEU A 163 27.76 26.18 11.36
N VAL A 164 28.54 26.73 12.30
CA VAL A 164 28.75 26.19 13.64
C VAL A 164 28.76 27.40 14.57
N GLU A 165 28.09 27.29 15.72
CA GLU A 165 27.98 28.30 16.79
C GLU A 165 26.75 29.23 16.75
N ALA A 166 25.57 28.66 17.04
CA ALA A 166 24.48 29.40 17.70
C ALA A 166 23.48 28.44 18.36
N THR A 167 23.89 27.71 19.41
CA THR A 167 22.93 27.05 20.32
C THR A 167 23.51 26.92 21.73
N GLN A 168 23.68 28.05 22.41
CA GLN A 168 23.76 28.07 23.87
C GLN A 168 23.21 29.41 24.34
N VAL A 169 22.09 29.34 25.06
CA VAL A 169 21.54 30.27 26.06
C VAL A 169 20.03 30.19 25.94
N LEU A 170 19.42 29.41 26.83
CA LEU A 170 18.23 29.74 27.61
C LEU A 170 17.88 28.48 28.42
N GLY A 171 18.52 28.38 29.58
CA GLY A 171 18.24 27.35 30.56
C GLY A 171 16.85 27.57 31.16
N ILE A 172 15.99 26.56 31.01
CA ILE A 172 14.79 26.39 31.84
C ILE A 172 14.78 24.95 32.32
N THR A 173 15.09 24.79 33.61
CA THR A 173 14.99 23.55 34.37
C THR A 173 13.53 23.09 34.45
N THR A 174 13.24 21.90 33.93
CA THR A 174 12.01 21.15 34.27
C THR A 174 12.39 19.82 34.90
N ALA A 175 11.67 19.50 35.97
CA ALA A 175 12.00 18.49 36.97
C ALA A 175 11.98 17.05 36.44
N LEU A 176 12.92 16.26 36.97
CA LEU A 176 13.09 14.82 36.78
C LEU A 176 11.85 14.05 37.24
N VAL A 177 11.25 13.29 36.32
CA VAL A 177 10.41 12.12 36.66
C VAL A 177 11.30 10.87 36.47
N PRO A 178 11.41 9.95 37.44
CA PRO A 178 12.30 8.80 37.33
C PRO A 178 11.75 7.80 36.30
N SER A 179 12.60 7.45 35.32
CA SER A 179 12.40 6.37 34.36
C SER A 179 12.45 5.01 35.07
N PRO A 180 11.46 4.12 34.91
CA PRO A 180 11.57 2.74 35.37
C PRO A 180 12.20 1.87 34.27
N PHE A 181 13.36 1.27 34.61
CA PHE A 181 13.97 0.09 33.99
C PHE A 181 14.48 0.21 32.53
N GLU A 182 15.71 0.70 32.38
CA GLU A 182 16.59 0.29 31.27
C GLU A 182 16.97 -1.19 31.47
N VAL A 183 16.20 -2.10 30.88
CA VAL A 183 16.73 -3.41 30.50
C VAL A 183 17.55 -3.19 29.23
N LYS A 184 18.88 -3.07 29.38
CA LYS A 184 19.82 -3.12 28.25
C LYS A 184 19.88 -4.54 27.69
N THR A 185 18.82 -4.99 27.01
CA THR A 185 18.96 -6.06 26.03
C THR A 185 19.83 -5.50 24.90
N ARG A 186 21.08 -5.97 24.80
CA ARG A 186 21.89 -5.82 23.59
C ARG A 186 21.14 -6.49 22.44
N VAL A 187 20.32 -5.74 21.72
CA VAL A 187 19.82 -6.15 20.41
C VAL A 187 21.03 -6.16 19.50
N SER A 188 21.51 -7.35 19.12
CA SER A 188 22.52 -7.44 18.06
C SER A 188 21.88 -6.90 16.78
N THR A 189 22.33 -5.74 16.32
CA THR A 189 21.86 -5.16 15.06
C THR A 189 22.36 -6.04 13.92
N ILE A 190 21.44 -6.79 13.32
CA ILE A 190 21.72 -7.62 12.14
C ILE A 190 22.08 -6.68 10.99
N THR A 191 23.25 -6.90 10.40
CA THR A 191 23.61 -6.23 9.16
C THR A 191 23.08 -7.06 8.00
N TRP A 192 21.97 -6.62 7.42
CA TRP A 192 21.34 -7.23 6.25
C TRP A 192 22.29 -7.18 5.05
N LYS A 193 22.42 -8.30 4.33
CA LYS A 193 23.29 -8.44 3.16
C LYS A 193 22.51 -8.54 1.87
N HIS A 194 21.32 -9.12 1.93
CA HIS A 194 20.53 -9.48 0.76
C HIS A 194 19.08 -9.03 0.91
N LEU A 195 18.53 -8.52 -0.19
CA LEU A 195 17.13 -8.14 -0.33
C LEU A 195 16.53 -8.90 -1.51
N ILE A 196 15.58 -9.77 -1.23
CA ILE A 196 14.86 -10.52 -2.24
C ILE A 196 13.54 -9.80 -2.46
N TRP A 197 13.42 -9.04 -3.55
CA TRP A 197 12.20 -8.39 -3.95
C TRP A 197 11.32 -9.35 -4.76
N ILE A 198 10.17 -9.70 -4.19
CA ILE A 198 9.19 -10.63 -4.76
C ILE A 198 7.98 -9.81 -5.20
N THR A 199 7.75 -9.71 -6.51
CA THR A 199 6.64 -8.93 -7.06
C THR A 199 5.54 -9.80 -7.62
N SER A 200 4.29 -9.50 -7.22
CA SER A 200 3.08 -10.04 -7.84
C SER A 200 2.76 -9.31 -9.15
N PRO A 201 2.28 -10.00 -10.19
CA PRO A 201 1.77 -9.32 -11.38
C PRO A 201 0.51 -8.51 -11.04
N ASP A 202 0.47 -7.25 -11.50
CA ASP A 202 -0.76 -6.47 -11.48
C ASP A 202 -1.76 -7.01 -12.51
N LYS A 203 -3.06 -6.89 -12.21
CA LYS A 203 -4.14 -7.31 -13.11
C LYS A 203 -4.13 -6.56 -14.43
N LEU A 204 -3.85 -5.26 -14.36
CA LEU A 204 -3.60 -4.43 -15.53
C LEU A 204 -2.09 -4.32 -15.71
N GLY A 205 -1.60 -4.58 -16.92
CA GLY A 205 -0.19 -4.38 -17.22
C GLY A 205 0.25 -2.95 -16.87
N VAL A 206 1.50 -2.79 -16.43
CA VAL A 206 2.04 -1.49 -15.99
C VAL A 206 1.90 -0.39 -17.05
N ALA A 207 1.90 -0.74 -18.34
CA ALA A 207 1.69 0.20 -19.45
C ALA A 207 0.25 0.72 -19.56
N ASP A 208 -0.72 -0.07 -19.11
CA ASP A 208 -2.15 0.27 -19.15
C ASP A 208 -2.60 0.96 -17.86
N SER A 209 -1.77 0.94 -16.81
CA SER A 209 -2.03 1.58 -15.52
C SER A 209 -1.45 3.00 -15.47
N PRO A 210 -2.28 4.06 -15.45
CA PRO A 210 -1.78 5.43 -15.34
C PRO A 210 -1.12 5.73 -13.98
N SER A 211 -1.40 4.90 -12.97
CA SER A 211 -1.02 5.15 -11.58
C SER A 211 0.20 4.37 -11.08
N LEU A 212 0.62 3.30 -11.79
CA LEU A 212 1.71 2.40 -11.37
C LEU A 212 2.98 2.58 -12.18
N GLY A 213 2.85 2.89 -13.48
CA GLY A 213 3.99 3.02 -14.38
C GLY A 213 4.74 4.32 -14.16
N ILE A 214 6.07 4.26 -14.27
CA ILE A 214 6.95 5.42 -14.39
C ILE A 214 7.50 5.41 -15.80
N GLN A 215 7.15 6.44 -16.56
CA GLN A 215 7.68 6.64 -17.91
C GLN A 215 9.13 7.12 -17.83
N ILE A 216 10.07 6.37 -18.40
CA ILE A 216 11.49 6.73 -18.51
C ILE A 216 11.98 6.73 -19.97
N TRP A 217 12.62 7.85 -20.34
CA TRP A 217 13.15 8.14 -21.68
C TRP A 217 14.68 8.14 -21.56
N PRO A 218 15.40 7.11 -22.04
CA PRO A 218 16.84 6.99 -21.83
C PRO A 218 17.64 8.23 -22.25
N GLU A 219 17.31 8.82 -23.39
CA GLU A 219 18.00 10.03 -23.89
C GLU A 219 17.76 11.26 -23.01
N ASP A 220 16.54 11.46 -22.51
CA ASP A 220 16.23 12.56 -21.59
C ASP A 220 16.97 12.35 -20.26
N HIS A 221 17.01 11.11 -19.75
CA HIS A 221 17.72 10.78 -18.51
C HIS A 221 19.23 10.98 -18.64
N LYS A 222 19.81 10.56 -19.76
CA LYS A 222 21.24 10.74 -20.05
C LYS A 222 21.58 12.23 -20.18
N THR A 223 20.77 12.98 -20.94
CA THR A 223 21.00 14.41 -21.20
C THR A 223 20.82 15.27 -19.94
N LEU A 224 19.82 14.95 -19.12
CA LEU A 224 19.54 15.68 -17.87
C LEU A 224 20.32 15.14 -16.66
N ALA A 225 21.13 14.09 -16.84
CA ALA A 225 21.80 13.35 -15.76
C ALA A 225 20.84 12.92 -14.63
N HIS A 226 19.59 12.63 -14.96
CA HIS A 226 18.59 12.21 -13.99
C HIS A 226 18.75 10.72 -13.70
N ASP A 227 18.90 10.36 -12.42
CA ASP A 227 18.70 8.99 -11.94
C ASP A 227 19.50 7.93 -12.68
N ALA A 228 20.82 8.10 -12.74
CA ALA A 228 21.74 7.20 -13.45
C ALA A 228 21.57 5.71 -13.09
N TRP A 229 21.11 5.42 -11.86
CA TRP A 229 20.82 4.07 -11.37
C TRP A 229 19.68 3.36 -12.14
N LEU A 230 18.80 4.10 -12.83
CA LEU A 230 17.76 3.54 -13.69
C LEU A 230 18.29 2.84 -14.93
N LYS A 231 19.56 3.09 -15.32
CA LYS A 231 20.14 2.45 -16.50
C LYS A 231 20.07 0.93 -16.45
N SER A 232 20.25 0.35 -15.26
CA SER A 232 20.17 -1.08 -15.03
C SER A 232 18.80 -1.68 -15.42
N ALA A 233 17.72 -0.91 -15.31
CA ALA A 233 16.39 -1.37 -15.70
C ALA A 233 16.27 -1.66 -17.20
N TYR A 234 17.07 -1.01 -18.05
CA TYR A 234 17.00 -1.19 -19.50
C TYR A 234 17.53 -2.55 -19.95
N GLU A 235 18.33 -3.20 -19.12
CA GLU A 235 18.98 -4.48 -19.40
C GLU A 235 18.25 -5.65 -18.72
N MET A 236 17.20 -5.37 -17.94
CA MET A 236 16.43 -6.36 -17.20
C MET A 236 15.24 -6.88 -18.01
N GLU A 237 15.00 -8.19 -17.93
CA GLU A 237 13.78 -8.82 -18.43
C GLU A 237 12.88 -9.21 -17.25
N MET A 238 11.80 -8.45 -17.05
CA MET A 238 10.81 -8.73 -16.00
C MET A 238 9.39 -8.53 -16.52
N GLU A 239 8.67 -9.64 -16.67
CA GLU A 239 7.29 -9.67 -17.15
C GLU A 239 6.37 -8.74 -16.34
N ASN A 240 5.54 -7.96 -17.04
CA ASN A 240 4.60 -6.96 -16.49
C ASN A 240 5.20 -5.91 -15.55
N THR A 241 6.52 -5.88 -15.40
CA THR A 241 7.27 -4.93 -14.57
C THR A 241 8.00 -3.90 -15.44
N ILE A 242 8.46 -4.33 -16.61
CA ILE A 242 9.18 -3.51 -17.58
C ILE A 242 8.46 -3.65 -18.93
N VAL A 243 8.07 -2.53 -19.53
CA VAL A 243 7.46 -2.51 -20.86
C VAL A 243 8.20 -1.52 -21.74
N SER A 244 8.99 -2.06 -22.68
CA SER A 244 9.71 -1.28 -23.70
C SER A 244 8.73 -0.70 -24.72
N SER A 245 8.89 0.59 -25.04
CA SER A 245 8.10 1.32 -26.03
C SER A 245 8.81 1.37 -27.38
N GLU A 246 8.05 1.34 -28.47
CA GLU A 246 8.55 1.42 -29.87
C GLU A 246 9.40 2.68 -30.13
N GLY A 247 9.23 3.74 -29.33
CA GLY A 247 9.99 4.99 -29.44
C GLY A 247 11.25 5.09 -28.56
N GLY A 248 11.81 3.95 -28.10
CA GLY A 248 13.03 3.91 -27.29
C GLY A 248 12.86 4.25 -25.80
N GLY A 249 11.65 4.61 -25.35
CA GLY A 249 11.31 4.75 -23.93
C GLY A 249 10.92 3.43 -23.28
N CYS A 250 10.82 3.40 -21.95
CA CYS A 250 10.27 2.27 -21.21
C CYS A 250 9.27 2.75 -20.14
N ILE A 251 8.35 1.88 -19.77
CA ILE A 251 7.47 2.06 -18.62
C ILE A 251 7.91 1.05 -17.57
N LEU A 252 8.34 1.55 -16.42
CA LEU A 252 8.78 0.72 -15.30
C LEU A 252 7.74 0.70 -14.19
N HIS A 253 7.57 -0.43 -13.54
CA HIS A 253 6.77 -0.52 -12.33
C HIS A 253 7.41 0.31 -11.22
N GLN A 254 6.62 1.15 -10.55
CA GLN A 254 7.08 2.01 -9.44
C GLN A 254 7.81 1.24 -8.32
N GLY A 255 7.44 -0.01 -8.06
CA GLY A 255 8.10 -0.89 -7.10
C GLY A 255 9.53 -1.22 -7.52
N LEU A 256 9.74 -1.57 -8.80
CA LEU A 256 11.06 -1.80 -9.37
C LEU A 256 11.92 -0.54 -9.27
N VAL A 257 11.37 0.62 -9.66
CA VAL A 257 12.07 1.91 -9.56
C VAL A 257 12.48 2.21 -8.11
N THR A 258 11.62 1.88 -7.14
CA THR A 258 11.93 2.05 -5.72
C THR A 258 13.06 1.12 -5.28
N MET A 259 13.05 -0.16 -5.70
CA MET A 259 14.11 -1.11 -5.35
C MET A 259 15.45 -0.81 -6.02
N LEU A 260 15.44 -0.32 -7.26
CA LEU A 260 16.66 0.18 -7.92
C LEU A 260 17.25 1.39 -7.20
N ALA A 261 16.39 2.29 -6.69
CA ALA A 261 16.84 3.38 -5.82
C ALA A 261 17.42 2.84 -4.50
N VAL A 262 16.82 1.83 -3.87
CA VAL A 262 17.39 1.18 -2.66
C VAL A 262 18.76 0.58 -2.95
N MET A 263 18.92 -0.13 -4.06
CA MET A 263 20.20 -0.69 -4.50
C MET A 263 21.26 0.40 -4.68
N SER A 264 20.88 1.57 -5.19
CA SER A 264 21.80 2.70 -5.34
C SER A 264 22.21 3.39 -4.02
N LEU A 265 21.47 3.15 -2.94
CA LEU A 265 21.64 3.80 -1.63
C LEU A 265 22.25 2.87 -0.57
N THR A 266 22.41 1.59 -0.88
CA THR A 266 22.82 0.53 0.05
C THR A 266 23.90 -0.36 -0.56
N SER A 267 24.56 -1.15 0.28
CA SER A 267 25.44 -2.25 -0.14
C SER A 267 24.70 -3.57 -0.23
N LEU A 268 23.35 -3.55 -0.22
CA LEU A 268 22.55 -4.76 -0.32
C LEU A 268 22.67 -5.33 -1.72
N ILE A 269 22.85 -6.64 -1.81
CA ILE A 269 22.57 -7.36 -3.05
C ILE A 269 21.05 -7.43 -3.17
N VAL A 270 20.50 -7.03 -4.32
CA VAL A 270 19.07 -7.10 -4.58
C VAL A 270 18.80 -8.19 -5.63
N SER A 271 17.98 -9.18 -5.27
CA SER A 271 17.46 -10.17 -6.21
C SER A 271 16.01 -9.86 -6.55
N TYR A 272 15.66 -10.03 -7.83
CA TYR A 272 14.35 -9.67 -8.37
C TYR A 272 13.62 -10.94 -8.80
N TRP A 273 12.54 -11.30 -8.09
CA TRP A 273 11.74 -12.48 -8.39
C TRP A 273 10.32 -12.06 -8.76
N THR A 274 9.81 -12.57 -9.88
CA THR A 274 8.37 -12.53 -10.17
C THR A 274 7.65 -13.55 -9.29
N TRP A 275 6.34 -13.42 -9.14
CA TRP A 275 5.53 -14.42 -8.41
C TRP A 275 5.67 -15.82 -9.01
N LYS A 276 5.77 -15.92 -10.34
CA LYS A 276 6.00 -17.17 -11.06
C LYS A 276 7.34 -17.80 -10.69
N GLU A 277 8.40 -16.99 -10.62
CA GLU A 277 9.72 -17.47 -10.20
C GLU A 277 9.72 -17.88 -8.72
N MET A 278 9.06 -17.11 -7.86
CA MET A 278 8.86 -17.45 -6.46
C MET A 278 8.15 -18.80 -6.31
N LYS A 279 7.04 -19.00 -7.03
CA LYS A 279 6.32 -20.27 -7.07
C LYS A 279 7.24 -21.41 -7.51
N ARG A 280 7.96 -21.25 -8.62
CA ARG A 280 8.91 -22.25 -9.11
C ARG A 280 9.94 -22.63 -8.03
N ARG A 281 10.41 -21.66 -7.25
CA ARG A 281 11.38 -21.90 -6.16
C ARG A 281 10.77 -22.62 -4.96
N LEU A 282 9.49 -22.40 -4.66
CA LEU A 282 8.76 -23.21 -3.69
C LEU A 282 8.60 -24.64 -4.19
N ASP A 283 8.08 -24.82 -5.41
CA ASP A 283 7.80 -26.13 -6.00
C ASP A 283 9.08 -26.99 -6.13
N THR A 284 10.21 -26.35 -6.47
CA THR A 284 11.52 -27.03 -6.60
C THR A 284 12.32 -27.06 -5.30
N ASN A 285 11.76 -26.53 -4.21
CA ASN A 285 12.42 -26.44 -2.91
C ASN A 285 13.82 -25.79 -2.95
N THR A 286 14.00 -24.76 -3.79
CA THR A 286 15.28 -24.06 -3.96
C THR A 286 15.38 -22.76 -3.18
N LEU A 287 14.37 -22.41 -2.39
CA LEU A 287 14.38 -21.18 -1.58
C LEU A 287 15.53 -21.16 -0.57
N LEU A 288 15.76 -22.32 0.07
CA LEU A 288 16.77 -22.51 1.10
C LEU A 288 18.19 -22.27 0.59
N GLY A 289 18.50 -22.78 -0.62
CA GLY A 289 19.82 -22.65 -1.23
C GLY A 289 20.21 -21.20 -1.50
N ASN A 290 19.25 -20.34 -1.83
CA ASN A 290 19.51 -18.91 -2.06
C ASN A 290 19.73 -18.11 -0.77
N CYS A 291 19.37 -18.68 0.37
CA CYS A 291 19.51 -18.04 1.66
C CYS A 291 20.77 -18.52 2.39
N ARG A 292 21.65 -19.25 1.69
CA ARG A 292 22.89 -19.78 2.23
C ARG A 292 24.09 -19.31 1.42
N ASP A 293 25.22 -19.13 2.08
CA ASP A 293 26.50 -18.94 1.41
C ASP A 293 27.09 -20.28 0.95
N ASP A 294 28.23 -20.24 0.26
CA ASP A 294 28.93 -21.44 -0.24
C ASP A 294 29.35 -22.39 0.89
N ALA A 295 29.45 -21.89 2.13
CA ALA A 295 29.75 -22.68 3.32
C ALA A 295 28.48 -23.22 4.01
N GLY A 296 27.29 -22.97 3.45
CA GLY A 296 26.01 -23.44 3.96
C GLY A 296 25.42 -22.58 5.10
N ASN A 297 26.03 -21.46 5.45
CA ASN A 297 25.55 -20.58 6.52
C ASN A 297 24.44 -19.67 6.02
N ALA A 298 23.48 -19.35 6.89
CA ALA A 298 22.41 -18.42 6.55
C ALA A 298 22.96 -17.02 6.20
N VAL A 299 22.59 -16.52 5.03
CA VAL A 299 22.85 -15.13 4.65
C VAL A 299 21.74 -14.26 5.25
N PRO A 300 22.07 -13.15 5.95
CA PRO A 300 21.08 -12.20 6.42
C PRO A 300 20.26 -11.60 5.26
N SER A 301 19.02 -12.06 5.09
CA SER A 301 18.17 -11.78 3.93
C SER A 301 16.78 -11.26 4.31
N ILE A 302 16.35 -10.21 3.62
CA ILE A 302 15.00 -9.66 3.71
C ILE A 302 14.19 -10.16 2.51
N PHE A 303 13.08 -10.84 2.77
CA PHE A 303 12.07 -11.18 1.77
C PHE A 303 11.07 -10.04 1.65
N PHE A 304 11.27 -9.15 0.68
CA PHE A 304 10.38 -8.04 0.41
C PHE A 304 9.22 -8.52 -0.46
N ILE A 305 8.06 -8.72 0.14
CA ILE A 305 6.85 -9.22 -0.51
C ILE A 305 6.04 -8.02 -0.98
N HIS A 306 5.87 -7.88 -2.29
CA HIS A 306 5.32 -6.69 -2.93
C HIS A 306 4.12 -7.04 -3.83
N TRP A 307 2.97 -6.42 -3.54
CA TRP A 307 1.77 -6.47 -4.37
C TRP A 307 1.04 -5.12 -4.30
N THR A 308 0.50 -4.67 -5.42
CA THR A 308 -0.11 -3.33 -5.56
C THR A 308 -1.61 -3.37 -5.85
N THR A 309 -2.11 -4.39 -6.55
CA THR A 309 -3.54 -4.48 -6.92
C THR A 309 -4.31 -5.56 -6.16
N GLU A 310 -4.10 -6.82 -6.54
CA GLU A 310 -4.83 -7.96 -6.03
C GLU A 310 -3.85 -8.84 -5.26
N GLU A 311 -4.38 -9.51 -4.25
CA GLU A 311 -3.60 -10.47 -3.50
C GLU A 311 -3.12 -11.58 -4.45
N PRO A 312 -1.85 -12.00 -4.36
CA PRO A 312 -1.37 -13.09 -5.18
C PRO A 312 -2.09 -14.39 -4.84
N GLU A 313 -2.50 -15.11 -5.88
CA GLU A 313 -3.06 -16.46 -5.78
C GLU A 313 -2.03 -17.47 -6.32
N ASN A 314 -1.87 -18.59 -5.62
CA ASN A 314 -0.99 -19.71 -6.00
C ASN A 314 0.50 -19.35 -6.25
N PRO A 315 1.36 -19.37 -5.22
CA PRO A 315 1.04 -19.60 -3.80
C PRO A 315 0.23 -18.43 -3.24
N SER A 316 -0.62 -18.71 -2.24
CA SER A 316 -1.24 -17.62 -1.47
C SER A 316 -0.21 -16.97 -0.54
N LEU A 317 -0.54 -15.81 0.02
CA LEU A 317 0.31 -15.18 1.03
C LEU A 317 0.50 -16.09 2.25
N GLU A 318 -0.53 -16.81 2.69
CA GLU A 318 -0.44 -17.78 3.79
C GLU A 318 0.62 -18.84 3.51
N THR A 319 0.63 -19.41 2.30
CA THR A 319 1.64 -20.39 1.90
C THR A 319 3.04 -19.78 1.94
N LEU A 320 3.22 -18.58 1.38
CA LEU A 320 4.52 -17.91 1.36
C LEU A 320 5.04 -17.60 2.78
N TYR A 321 4.22 -16.98 3.62
CA TYR A 321 4.60 -16.65 4.99
C TYR A 321 4.81 -17.90 5.84
N GLY A 322 4.01 -18.96 5.65
CA GLY A 322 4.23 -20.26 6.27
C GLY A 322 5.62 -20.83 5.94
N MET A 323 6.03 -20.76 4.68
CA MET A 323 7.37 -21.20 4.26
C MET A 323 8.49 -20.34 4.84
N ILE A 324 8.34 -19.01 4.83
CA ILE A 324 9.33 -18.11 5.44
C ILE A 324 9.45 -18.36 6.94
N ARG A 325 8.34 -18.63 7.64
CA ARG A 325 8.32 -18.97 9.07
C ARG A 325 9.09 -20.26 9.36
N LEU A 326 8.96 -21.28 8.51
CA LEU A 326 9.76 -22.51 8.64
C LEU A 326 11.25 -22.24 8.40
N LEU A 327 11.59 -21.42 7.41
CA LEU A 327 12.98 -21.03 7.17
C LEU A 327 13.56 -20.23 8.34
N ARG A 328 12.77 -19.34 8.95
CA ARG A 328 13.15 -18.63 10.18
C ARG A 328 13.35 -19.58 11.36
N TYR A 329 12.58 -20.66 11.47
CA TYR A 329 12.81 -21.67 12.50
C TYR A 329 14.20 -22.32 12.36
N VAL A 330 14.64 -22.57 11.13
CA VAL A 330 15.95 -23.18 10.83
C VAL A 330 17.09 -22.16 10.94
N HIS A 331 16.89 -20.93 10.47
CA HIS A 331 17.96 -19.93 10.28
C HIS A 331 17.91 -18.75 11.25
N GLY A 332 16.93 -18.73 12.15
CA GLY A 332 16.73 -17.68 13.15
C GLY A 332 16.46 -16.32 12.53
N ALA A 333 16.93 -15.28 13.22
CA ALA A 333 16.71 -13.88 12.86
C ALA A 333 17.46 -13.44 11.58
N ALA A 334 18.31 -14.30 10.99
CA ALA A 334 18.98 -14.01 9.73
C ALA A 334 18.00 -13.89 8.55
N LEU A 335 16.77 -14.39 8.67
CA LEU A 335 15.76 -14.28 7.63
C LEU A 335 14.56 -13.48 8.14
N ARG A 336 14.06 -12.53 7.34
CA ARG A 336 12.92 -11.70 7.72
C ARG A 336 12.02 -11.38 6.53
N PRO A 337 10.70 -11.59 6.63
CA PRO A 337 9.77 -11.02 5.67
C PRO A 337 9.53 -9.54 5.93
N PHE A 338 9.38 -8.77 4.86
CA PHE A 338 8.88 -7.40 4.90
C PHE A 338 7.76 -7.22 3.86
N PRO A 339 6.56 -6.74 4.23
CA PRO A 339 6.12 -6.48 5.60
C PRO A 339 6.16 -7.76 6.47
N ASN A 340 6.03 -7.60 7.78
CA ASN A 340 5.85 -8.79 8.63
C ASN A 340 4.47 -9.41 8.39
N GLU A 341 4.35 -10.69 8.77
CA GLU A 341 3.16 -11.51 8.54
C GLU A 341 1.88 -10.86 9.13
N HIS A 342 1.95 -10.33 10.34
CA HIS A 342 0.79 -9.74 11.02
C HIS A 342 0.29 -8.47 10.31
N GLU A 343 1.20 -7.57 9.92
CA GLU A 343 0.84 -6.38 9.15
C GLU A 343 0.19 -6.76 7.81
N ALA A 344 0.74 -7.74 7.10
CA ALA A 344 0.18 -8.21 5.84
C ALA A 344 -1.25 -8.73 6.00
N PHE A 345 -1.53 -9.49 7.06
CA PHE A 345 -2.90 -9.97 7.37
C PHE A 345 -3.83 -8.83 7.82
N GLN A 346 -3.33 -7.87 8.59
CA GLN A 346 -4.12 -6.73 9.03
C GLN A 346 -4.54 -5.83 7.87
N GLU A 347 -3.60 -5.49 6.97
CA GLU A 347 -3.85 -4.69 5.77
C GLU A 347 -4.98 -5.28 4.93
N ARG A 348 -5.05 -6.61 4.83
CA ARG A 348 -6.10 -7.33 4.09
C ARG A 348 -7.50 -7.13 4.67
N SER A 349 -7.62 -6.99 5.99
CA SER A 349 -8.91 -7.05 6.69
C SER A 349 -9.61 -5.69 6.84
N LYS A 350 -8.97 -4.55 6.53
CA LYS A 350 -9.41 -3.12 6.74
C LYS A 350 -9.82 -2.74 8.17
N LEU A 351 -10.40 -3.64 8.94
CA LEU A 351 -11.02 -3.37 10.24
C LEU A 351 -9.99 -3.01 11.30
N GLY A 352 -8.82 -3.62 11.28
CA GLY A 352 -7.72 -3.28 12.20
C GLY A 352 -7.31 -1.82 12.05
N ASP A 353 -7.11 -1.38 10.80
CA ASP A 353 -6.79 0.01 10.50
C ASP A 353 -7.93 0.97 10.87
N ILE A 354 -9.19 0.60 10.59
CA ILE A 354 -10.35 1.42 10.98
C ILE A 354 -10.43 1.59 12.50
N ARG A 355 -10.24 0.52 13.27
CA ARG A 355 -10.23 0.59 14.74
C ARG A 355 -9.09 1.48 15.23
N ALA A 356 -7.90 1.34 14.67
CA ALA A 356 -6.77 2.18 15.02
C ALA A 356 -7.04 3.67 14.73
N LEU A 357 -7.68 3.98 13.60
CA LEU A 357 -8.09 5.35 13.27
C LEU A 357 -9.18 5.89 14.21
N ASP A 358 -10.13 5.04 14.61
CA ASP A 358 -11.19 5.42 15.57
C ASP A 358 -10.59 5.73 16.96
N ASP A 359 -9.64 4.91 17.44
CA ASP A 359 -8.89 5.15 18.70
C ASP A 359 -8.06 6.45 18.64
N ILE A 360 -7.40 6.69 17.51
CA ILE A 360 -6.60 7.90 17.30
C ILE A 360 -7.50 9.12 17.34
N ALA A 361 -8.61 9.11 16.62
CA ALA A 361 -9.53 10.24 16.59
C ALA A 361 -10.13 10.52 17.98
N ALA A 362 -10.50 9.48 18.73
CA ALA A 362 -11.02 9.63 20.10
C ALA A 362 -9.99 10.24 21.07
N SER A 363 -8.69 9.99 20.86
CA SER A 363 -7.59 10.50 21.69
C SER A 363 -6.92 11.76 21.12
N SER A 364 -7.41 12.31 20.01
CA SER A 364 -6.82 13.46 19.33
C SER A 364 -7.42 14.79 19.80
N PRO A 365 -6.72 15.91 19.58
CA PRO A 365 -7.30 17.25 19.68
C PRO A 365 -8.58 17.38 18.86
N GLN A 366 -9.45 18.31 19.25
CA GLN A 366 -10.78 18.47 18.68
C GLN A 366 -10.75 18.62 17.15
N GLU A 367 -9.78 19.38 16.63
CA GLU A 367 -9.57 19.66 15.21
C GLU A 367 -9.20 18.42 14.37
N PHE A 368 -8.72 17.34 14.99
CA PHE A 368 -8.31 16.08 14.36
C PHE A 368 -9.15 14.87 14.83
N SER A 369 -10.24 15.13 15.57
CA SER A 369 -11.04 14.10 16.24
C SER A 369 -12.18 13.52 15.40
N PHE A 370 -12.40 14.03 14.17
CA PHE A 370 -13.52 13.58 13.35
C PHE A 370 -13.25 12.22 12.69
N ARG A 371 -14.20 11.29 12.83
CA ARG A 371 -14.25 10.01 12.13
C ARG A 371 -15.67 9.64 11.72
N PRO A 372 -15.88 9.12 10.50
CA PRO A 372 -17.16 8.54 10.15
C PRO A 372 -17.54 7.41 11.09
N LYS A 373 -18.77 7.46 11.64
CA LYS A 373 -19.29 6.38 12.47
C LYS A 373 -19.20 5.04 11.73
N THR A 374 -18.62 4.05 12.39
CA THR A 374 -18.48 2.70 11.85
C THR A 374 -19.33 1.73 12.67
N CYS A 375 -20.08 0.88 12.00
CA CYS A 375 -20.58 -0.36 12.55
C CYS A 375 -19.78 -1.49 11.90
N PHE A 376 -19.11 -2.30 12.73
CA PHE A 376 -18.24 -3.38 12.29
C PHE A 376 -19.00 -4.57 11.70
N GLY A 377 -20.31 -4.44 11.45
CA GLY A 377 -21.12 -5.42 10.72
C GLY A 377 -21.51 -6.65 11.52
N SER A 378 -21.10 -6.76 12.78
CA SER A 378 -21.52 -7.79 13.74
C SER A 378 -22.04 -7.14 15.04
N GLY A 379 -22.87 -7.87 15.79
CA GLY A 379 -23.44 -7.37 17.06
C GLY A 379 -24.48 -6.26 16.88
N SER A 380 -24.57 -5.37 17.87
CA SER A 380 -25.51 -4.25 17.87
C SER A 380 -25.08 -3.15 16.88
N CYS A 381 -25.99 -2.76 15.98
CA CYS A 381 -25.72 -1.79 14.94
C CYS A 381 -25.70 -0.36 15.49
N THR A 382 -24.56 0.31 15.33
CA THR A 382 -24.36 1.72 15.74
C THR A 382 -24.90 2.73 14.73
N LEU A 383 -25.43 2.27 13.58
CA LEU A 383 -25.89 3.11 12.47
C LEU A 383 -27.41 3.06 12.23
N THR A 384 -28.20 2.56 13.19
CA THR A 384 -29.67 2.44 13.07
C THR A 384 -30.38 3.76 12.79
N GLY A 385 -29.82 4.89 13.23
CA GLY A 385 -30.36 6.23 12.98
C GLY A 385 -29.92 6.89 11.68
N VAL A 386 -28.97 6.31 10.94
CA VAL A 386 -28.33 6.96 9.79
C VAL A 386 -29.12 6.73 8.51
N ALA A 387 -29.42 7.80 7.77
CA ALA A 387 -30.27 7.76 6.57
C ALA A 387 -29.63 7.01 5.39
N CYS A 388 -28.31 7.06 5.27
CA CYS A 388 -27.55 6.46 4.19
C CYS A 388 -26.22 5.90 4.73
N THR A 389 -25.90 4.65 4.39
CA THR A 389 -24.67 4.00 4.84
C THR A 389 -23.90 3.41 3.67
N VAL A 390 -22.58 3.26 3.84
CA VAL A 390 -21.70 2.65 2.85
C VAL A 390 -21.29 1.27 3.34
N HIS A 391 -21.71 0.24 2.62
CA HIS A 391 -21.39 -1.14 2.90
C HIS A 391 -20.11 -1.51 2.17
N LYS A 392 -19.15 -2.07 2.90
CA LYS A 392 -17.82 -2.42 2.39
C LYS A 392 -17.50 -3.86 2.78
N ARG A 393 -16.95 -4.63 1.84
CA ARG A 393 -16.29 -5.90 2.16
C ARG A 393 -14.94 -5.61 2.83
N SER A 394 -14.60 -6.37 3.87
CA SER A 394 -13.31 -6.27 4.56
C SER A 394 -12.16 -6.50 3.57
N HIS A 395 -12.27 -7.56 2.77
CA HIS A 395 -11.28 -7.97 1.76
C HIS A 395 -11.71 -7.50 0.36
N SER A 396 -11.27 -6.31 -0.07
CA SER A 396 -11.39 -5.84 -1.48
C SER A 396 -10.63 -4.55 -1.76
N GLY A 397 -10.04 -4.40 -2.96
CA GLY A 397 -9.47 -3.14 -3.46
C GLY A 397 -10.41 -2.28 -4.31
N CYS A 398 -9.95 -1.09 -4.72
CA CYS A 398 -10.47 -0.25 -5.81
C CYS A 398 -12.00 -0.04 -5.85
N ALA A 399 -12.63 0.13 -4.68
CA ALA A 399 -14.08 0.31 -4.53
C ALA A 399 -14.97 -0.82 -5.12
N SER A 400 -14.41 -1.95 -5.56
CA SER A 400 -15.14 -3.01 -6.27
C SER A 400 -16.29 -3.60 -5.46
N HIS A 401 -16.20 -3.55 -4.13
CA HIS A 401 -17.22 -4.07 -3.21
C HIS A 401 -17.73 -2.99 -2.25
N VAL A 402 -17.95 -1.77 -2.77
CA VAL A 402 -18.52 -0.65 -2.03
C VAL A 402 -19.93 -0.37 -2.53
N LYS A 403 -20.94 -0.48 -1.65
CA LYS A 403 -22.34 -0.23 -1.98
C LYS A 403 -22.90 0.87 -1.08
N VAL A 404 -23.45 1.93 -1.68
CA VAL A 404 -24.20 2.96 -0.95
C VAL A 404 -25.64 2.47 -0.81
N LYS A 405 -26.14 2.42 0.42
CA LYS A 405 -27.43 1.83 0.76
C LYS A 405 -28.27 2.78 1.61
N PRO A 406 -29.58 2.90 1.35
CA PRO A 406 -30.48 3.66 2.20
C PRO A 406 -30.67 2.97 3.55
N LYS A 407 -31.24 3.71 4.51
CA LYS A 407 -31.54 3.23 5.86
C LYS A 407 -32.30 1.91 5.85
N GLY A 408 -31.89 0.98 6.72
CA GLY A 408 -32.58 -0.28 6.97
C GLY A 408 -32.24 -1.41 5.99
N GLU A 409 -31.59 -1.13 4.86
CA GLU A 409 -31.09 -2.18 3.97
C GLU A 409 -29.86 -2.85 4.57
N LYS A 410 -29.99 -4.11 5.01
CA LYS A 410 -28.87 -4.85 5.60
C LYS A 410 -27.91 -5.45 4.56
N GLY A 411 -28.42 -5.87 3.40
CA GLY A 411 -27.59 -6.58 2.41
C GLY A 411 -26.89 -7.80 3.03
N PHE A 412 -25.55 -7.79 3.02
CA PHE A 412 -24.69 -8.85 3.57
C PHE A 412 -24.26 -8.63 5.04
N LEU A 413 -24.77 -7.60 5.72
CA LEU A 413 -24.42 -7.32 7.12
C LEU A 413 -25.10 -8.30 8.07
N THR A 414 -24.39 -8.71 9.12
CA THR A 414 -24.91 -9.62 10.16
C THR A 414 -25.29 -8.88 11.46
N CYS A 415 -25.05 -7.56 11.55
CA CYS A 415 -25.45 -6.77 12.71
C CYS A 415 -26.98 -6.70 12.89
N VAL A 416 -27.41 -6.64 14.15
CA VAL A 416 -28.81 -6.49 14.56
C VAL A 416 -29.08 -5.05 14.93
N ALA A 417 -30.31 -4.57 14.74
CA ALA A 417 -30.67 -3.25 15.26
C ALA A 417 -30.50 -3.30 16.78
N ALA A 418 -29.93 -2.26 17.38
CA ALA A 418 -29.97 -2.13 18.83
C ALA A 418 -31.46 -2.15 19.24
N ASP A 419 -31.90 -3.19 19.93
CA ASP A 419 -33.27 -3.24 20.44
C ASP A 419 -33.50 -1.97 21.25
N THR A 420 -34.50 -1.17 20.85
CA THR A 420 -35.16 -0.20 21.72
C THR A 420 -35.86 -0.98 22.83
N SER A 421 -35.10 -1.56 23.75
CA SER A 421 -35.61 -2.14 24.98
C SER A 421 -35.79 -1.02 25.98
N THR A 422 -36.87 -0.28 25.79
CA THR A 422 -37.60 0.30 26.90
C THR A 422 -39.02 -0.24 26.80
N THR A 423 -39.42 -0.94 27.87
CA THR A 423 -40.76 -1.46 28.16
C THR A 423 -41.20 -2.71 27.39
N LEU A 424 -41.08 -3.89 28.03
CA LEU A 424 -42.23 -4.58 28.65
C LEU A 424 -41.84 -5.97 29.21
N ASN A 425 -42.03 -6.08 30.52
CA ASN A 425 -42.55 -7.24 31.26
C ASN A 425 -41.75 -8.56 31.30
N THR A 426 -41.09 -8.73 32.45
CA THR A 426 -41.24 -9.93 33.28
C THR A 426 -42.64 -10.56 33.18
N ARG A 427 -42.76 -11.68 32.46
CA ARG A 427 -43.76 -12.71 32.77
C ARG A 427 -43.38 -14.07 32.18
N SER A 428 -43.03 -14.96 33.11
CA SER A 428 -43.30 -16.39 33.15
C SER A 428 -42.65 -17.31 32.11
N MET A 429 -41.76 -18.16 32.63
CA MET A 429 -41.63 -19.54 32.21
C MET A 429 -43.01 -20.20 32.14
N VAL A 430 -43.41 -20.72 30.97
CA VAL A 430 -44.32 -21.86 30.85
C VAL A 430 -43.85 -22.70 29.67
N GLN A 431 -43.39 -23.91 29.98
CA GLN A 431 -43.20 -25.00 29.04
C GLN A 431 -44.50 -25.27 28.28
N LYS A 432 -44.47 -25.32 26.94
CA LYS A 432 -45.49 -26.05 26.18
C LYS A 432 -44.86 -26.80 25.01
N LYS A 433 -45.01 -28.12 25.13
CA LYS A 433 -44.56 -29.20 24.26
C LYS A 433 -45.51 -29.32 23.05
N GLY A 434 -44.93 -29.38 21.85
CA GLY A 434 -45.49 -30.06 20.68
C GLY A 434 -46.55 -29.32 19.85
N ARG A 435 -46.18 -28.92 18.62
CA ARG A 435 -46.85 -29.38 17.39
C ARG A 435 -46.03 -29.00 16.17
N THR A 436 -45.76 -30.00 15.35
CA THR A 436 -45.16 -29.92 14.02
C THR A 436 -46.05 -29.11 13.08
N ASP A 437 -45.52 -28.05 12.49
CA ASP A 437 -45.93 -27.58 11.16
C ASP A 437 -44.73 -27.05 10.39
N LYS A 438 -44.46 -27.70 9.26
CA LYS A 438 -43.43 -27.40 8.29
C LYS A 438 -43.71 -26.03 7.65
N LYS A 439 -42.93 -25.01 7.99
CA LYS A 439 -42.59 -23.91 7.08
C LYS A 439 -41.11 -23.59 7.24
N SER A 440 -40.32 -24.23 6.38
CA SER A 440 -38.94 -23.85 6.10
C SER A 440 -38.93 -22.42 5.53
N SER A 441 -38.69 -21.42 6.38
CA SER A 441 -38.20 -20.13 5.91
C SER A 441 -36.76 -20.36 5.46
N ALA A 442 -36.59 -20.54 4.15
CA ALA A 442 -35.30 -20.58 3.51
C ALA A 442 -34.49 -19.36 3.94
N ALA A 443 -33.38 -19.61 4.65
CA ALA A 443 -32.28 -18.66 4.65
C ALA A 443 -31.92 -18.40 3.18
N PRO A 444 -31.68 -17.15 2.76
CA PRO A 444 -31.10 -16.92 1.45
C PRO A 444 -29.64 -17.38 1.52
N LEU A 445 -29.44 -18.68 1.30
CA LEU A 445 -28.20 -19.21 0.77
C LEU A 445 -28.06 -18.58 -0.61
N GLY A 446 -27.32 -17.47 -0.66
CA GLY A 446 -26.90 -16.85 -1.89
C GLY A 446 -26.14 -17.89 -2.71
N LEU A 447 -26.73 -18.25 -3.84
CA LEU A 447 -26.07 -18.85 -4.98
C LEU A 447 -24.95 -17.91 -5.44
N ASP A 448 -23.76 -18.11 -4.88
CA ASP A 448 -22.47 -17.88 -5.52
C ASP A 448 -21.53 -18.88 -4.84
N GLY A 449 -21.09 -19.90 -5.59
CA GLY A 449 -20.27 -21.03 -5.12
C GLY A 449 -18.84 -20.66 -4.73
N THR A 450 -18.62 -19.47 -4.15
CA THR A 450 -17.32 -18.92 -3.75
C THR A 450 -17.34 -18.36 -2.32
N SER A 451 -18.34 -18.71 -1.50
CA SER A 451 -18.45 -18.28 -0.10
C SER A 451 -17.39 -18.96 0.79
N SER A 452 -16.16 -18.53 0.58
CA SER A 452 -15.09 -18.60 1.55
C SER A 452 -15.61 -18.07 2.90
N PRO A 453 -15.37 -18.77 4.03
CA PRO A 453 -15.82 -18.35 5.36
C PRO A 453 -15.23 -17.00 5.82
N PHE A 454 -14.38 -16.36 5.02
CA PHE A 454 -13.64 -15.13 5.32
C PHE A 454 -14.28 -13.84 4.76
N VAL A 455 -15.50 -13.89 4.22
CA VAL A 455 -16.18 -12.71 3.65
C VAL A 455 -16.94 -11.94 4.72
N HIS A 456 -16.24 -11.01 5.37
CA HIS A 456 -16.84 -10.10 6.35
C HIS A 456 -17.29 -8.78 5.69
N TRP A 457 -18.46 -8.30 6.06
CA TRP A 457 -19.01 -7.01 5.61
C TRP A 457 -19.20 -6.09 6.80
N PHE A 458 -18.87 -4.81 6.63
CA PHE A 458 -19.11 -3.76 7.60
C PHE A 458 -19.75 -2.55 6.90
N HIS A 459 -20.24 -1.58 7.67
CA HIS A 459 -20.76 -0.35 7.10
C HIS A 459 -20.41 0.89 7.92
N GLN A 460 -20.31 2.01 7.22
CA GLN A 460 -19.97 3.32 7.78
C GLN A 460 -21.02 4.34 7.39
N GLU A 461 -21.12 5.43 8.16
CA GLU A 461 -21.92 6.57 7.74
C GLU A 461 -21.44 7.09 6.36
N TYR A 462 -22.40 7.52 5.56
CA TYR A 462 -22.11 8.03 4.23
C TYR A 462 -21.61 9.47 4.28
N ILE A 463 -20.41 9.70 3.73
CA ILE A 463 -19.85 11.04 3.54
C ILE A 463 -19.92 11.40 2.06
N GLN A 464 -20.71 12.41 1.72
CA GLN A 464 -20.99 12.79 0.34
C GLN A 464 -19.74 13.16 -0.46
N ALA A 465 -18.82 13.92 0.14
CA ALA A 465 -17.63 14.41 -0.57
C ALA A 465 -16.71 13.28 -1.06
N LEU A 466 -16.74 12.08 -0.45
CA LEU A 466 -15.97 10.93 -0.92
C LEU A 466 -16.40 10.44 -2.33
N GLN A 467 -17.61 10.81 -2.79
CA GLN A 467 -17.99 10.57 -4.19
C GLN A 467 -17.34 11.56 -5.16
N GLU A 468 -16.98 12.75 -4.68
CA GLU A 468 -16.42 13.81 -5.51
C GLU A 468 -14.91 13.68 -5.59
N PHE A 469 -14.23 13.50 -4.45
CA PHE A 469 -12.79 13.38 -4.39
C PHE A 469 -12.27 12.84 -3.05
N GLU A 470 -10.98 12.49 -3.08
CA GLU A 470 -10.13 12.22 -1.92
C GLU A 470 -8.76 12.88 -2.14
N PHE A 471 -8.04 13.15 -1.06
CA PHE A 471 -6.62 13.47 -1.13
C PHE A 471 -5.80 12.23 -0.85
N ARG A 472 -4.75 12.00 -1.64
CA ARG A 472 -3.79 10.93 -1.42
C ARG A 472 -2.49 11.57 -0.97
N VAL A 473 -2.21 11.50 0.33
CA VAL A 473 -1.05 12.14 0.96
C VAL A 473 0.04 11.10 1.18
N PHE A 474 1.16 11.27 0.49
CA PHE A 474 2.32 10.39 0.59
C PHE A 474 3.26 10.90 1.69
N ILE A 475 3.54 10.06 2.69
CA ILE A 475 4.40 10.39 3.82
C ILE A 475 5.52 9.37 3.86
N ALA A 476 6.78 9.83 3.85
CA ALA A 476 7.95 9.00 4.09
C ALA A 476 8.62 9.44 5.40
N THR A 477 9.29 8.51 6.08
CA THR A 477 10.09 8.84 7.26
C THR A 477 11.45 9.41 6.85
N GLN A 478 12.02 10.23 7.73
CA GLN A 478 13.41 10.69 7.65
C GLN A 478 14.06 10.55 9.03
N LYS A 479 15.39 10.43 9.09
CA LYS A 479 16.12 10.41 10.37
C LYS A 479 15.84 11.71 11.13
N ASP A 480 15.46 11.56 12.39
CA ASP A 480 15.20 12.66 13.30
C ASP A 480 15.51 12.17 14.74
N PRO A 481 16.57 12.69 15.40
CA PRO A 481 16.98 12.25 16.73
C PRO A 481 15.89 12.37 17.81
N ILE A 482 14.98 13.34 17.66
CA ILE A 482 13.86 13.56 18.59
C ILE A 482 12.56 12.89 18.10
N GLY A 483 12.58 12.35 16.88
CA GLY A 483 11.47 11.62 16.30
C GLY A 483 11.29 10.24 16.94
N LEU A 484 10.08 9.71 16.85
CA LEU A 484 9.77 8.39 17.36
C LEU A 484 10.67 7.32 16.71
N ARG A 485 11.37 6.54 17.55
CA ARG A 485 12.38 5.56 17.12
C ARG A 485 13.43 6.16 16.18
N GLY A 486 13.84 7.41 16.44
CA GLY A 486 14.86 8.13 15.67
C GLY A 486 14.39 8.60 14.29
N ARG A 487 13.07 8.68 14.06
CA ARG A 487 12.47 9.01 12.76
C ARG A 487 11.22 9.88 12.90
N ARG A 488 10.99 10.71 11.89
CA ARG A 488 9.77 11.52 11.76
C ARG A 488 9.23 11.48 10.34
N GLY A 489 7.91 11.54 10.21
CA GLY A 489 7.20 11.65 8.94
C GLY A 489 7.42 12.99 8.26
N ARG A 490 7.53 12.94 6.94
CA ARG A 490 7.54 14.11 6.05
C ARG A 490 6.65 13.85 4.85
N ILE A 491 5.82 14.82 4.51
CA ILE A 491 5.00 14.77 3.30
C ILE A 491 5.90 14.89 2.07
N VAL A 492 5.72 13.96 1.15
CA VAL A 492 6.47 13.85 -0.11
C VAL A 492 5.68 14.45 -1.26
N ALA A 493 4.39 14.12 -1.33
CA ALA A 493 3.47 14.56 -2.37
C ALA A 493 2.03 14.48 -1.89
N VAL A 494 1.16 15.29 -2.52
CA VAL A 494 -0.29 15.23 -2.32
C VAL A 494 -0.98 15.19 -3.69
N ALA A 495 -1.79 14.16 -3.91
CA ALA A 495 -2.67 14.05 -5.07
C ALA A 495 -4.11 14.38 -4.69
N LYS A 496 -4.85 14.99 -5.61
CA LYS A 496 -6.31 14.94 -5.58
C LYS A 496 -6.77 13.85 -6.53
N THR A 497 -7.60 12.93 -6.04
CA THR A 497 -8.17 11.85 -6.83
C THR A 497 -9.68 11.91 -6.85
N SER A 498 -10.29 11.51 -7.97
CA SER A 498 -11.74 11.37 -8.11
C SER A 498 -12.04 10.10 -8.91
N PHE A 499 -12.99 9.30 -8.45
CA PHE A 499 -13.37 8.05 -9.12
C PHE A 499 -14.66 8.25 -9.92
N ASN A 500 -14.58 8.07 -11.24
CA ASN A 500 -15.76 8.04 -12.09
C ASN A 500 -16.37 6.63 -12.07
N ARG A 501 -17.56 6.50 -11.46
CA ARG A 501 -18.26 5.22 -11.33
C ARG A 501 -18.83 4.67 -12.64
N GLU A 502 -19.12 5.53 -13.60
CA GLU A 502 -19.67 5.12 -14.90
C GLU A 502 -18.61 4.47 -15.77
N THR A 503 -17.39 5.02 -15.73
CA THR A 503 -16.26 4.54 -16.55
C THR A 503 -15.28 3.65 -15.77
N ASN A 504 -15.49 3.48 -14.46
CA ASN A 504 -14.54 2.87 -13.53
C ASN A 504 -13.12 3.47 -13.63
N ALA A 505 -13.02 4.75 -14.00
CA ALA A 505 -11.75 5.43 -14.18
C ALA A 505 -11.39 6.25 -12.95
N LEU A 506 -10.16 6.07 -12.45
CA LEU A 506 -9.57 6.90 -11.41
C LEU A 506 -8.82 8.07 -12.06
N ALA A 507 -9.31 9.29 -11.86
CA ALA A 507 -8.58 10.50 -12.23
C ALA A 507 -7.69 10.93 -11.06
N SER A 508 -6.47 11.38 -11.38
CA SER A 508 -5.52 11.92 -10.41
C SER A 508 -4.82 13.14 -10.97
N ARG A 509 -4.53 14.12 -10.11
CA ARG A 509 -3.73 15.30 -10.45
C ARG A 509 -3.10 15.90 -9.20
N ILE A 510 -2.12 16.79 -9.41
CA ILE A 510 -1.56 17.62 -8.34
C ILE A 510 -2.66 18.43 -7.65
N LEU A 511 -2.52 18.62 -6.34
CA LEU A 511 -3.34 19.54 -5.56
C LEU A 511 -3.10 20.98 -6.01
N LEU A 512 -4.17 21.73 -6.27
CA LEU A 512 -4.13 23.14 -6.68
C LEU A 512 -4.67 24.05 -5.55
N PRO A 513 -4.29 25.34 -5.52
CA PRO A 513 -4.81 26.32 -4.56
C PRO A 513 -6.34 26.34 -4.41
N GLU A 514 -7.03 26.26 -5.54
CA GLU A 514 -8.50 26.27 -5.63
C GLU A 514 -9.18 25.02 -5.03
N ASP A 515 -8.46 23.92 -4.84
CA ASP A 515 -9.05 22.68 -4.30
C ASP A 515 -9.36 22.75 -2.81
N HIS A 516 -8.68 23.68 -2.13
CA HIS A 516 -8.73 23.83 -0.69
C HIS A 516 -9.25 25.21 -0.29
N ALA A 517 -9.23 26.19 -1.22
CA ALA A 517 -10.00 27.42 -1.08
C ALA A 517 -11.47 27.12 -0.75
N ASN A 518 -11.93 27.62 0.41
CA ASN A 518 -13.28 27.47 0.98
C ASN A 518 -13.59 26.17 1.74
N ARG A 519 -12.66 25.20 1.85
CA ARG A 519 -12.90 23.97 2.62
C ARG A 519 -11.98 23.85 3.84
N PHE A 520 -10.67 23.80 3.63
CA PHE A 520 -9.62 23.81 4.67
C PHE A 520 -8.31 24.23 3.98
N ASP A 521 -7.28 24.71 4.70
CA ASP A 521 -6.02 25.10 4.06
C ASP A 521 -5.01 23.93 3.95
N LEU A 522 -4.02 24.06 3.05
CA LEU A 522 -2.98 23.04 2.90
C LEU A 522 -2.21 22.78 4.21
N PRO A 523 -1.80 23.80 5.00
CA PRO A 523 -1.16 23.58 6.29
C PRO A 523 -1.98 22.70 7.25
N TYR A 524 -3.30 22.87 7.31
CA TYR A 524 -4.19 22.00 8.10
C TYR A 524 -4.15 20.56 7.62
N LEU A 525 -4.25 20.32 6.30
CA LEU A 525 -4.16 18.97 5.74
C LEU A 525 -2.82 18.32 6.07
N GLU A 526 -1.73 19.07 5.95
CA GLU A 526 -0.39 18.58 6.27
C GLU A 526 -0.24 18.23 7.75
N ALA A 527 -0.69 19.12 8.64
CA ALA A 527 -0.67 18.91 10.08
C ALA A 527 -1.53 17.71 10.50
N PHE A 528 -2.77 17.61 9.98
CA PHE A 528 -3.66 16.48 10.23
C PHE A 528 -3.03 15.16 9.77
N SER A 529 -2.47 15.13 8.56
CA SER A 529 -1.88 13.91 7.98
C SER A 529 -0.69 13.43 8.80
N LEU A 530 0.21 14.34 9.18
CA LEU A 530 1.37 14.02 10.00
C LEU A 530 0.97 13.62 11.43
N HIS A 531 -0.05 14.27 12.02
CA HIS A 531 -0.59 13.88 13.31
C HIS A 531 -1.08 12.43 13.30
N VAL A 532 -1.97 12.07 12.37
CA VAL A 532 -2.49 10.70 12.28
C VAL A 532 -1.36 9.70 12.01
N PHE A 533 -0.44 10.02 11.11
CA PHE A 533 0.72 9.17 10.82
C PHE A 533 1.58 8.90 12.06
N GLU A 534 1.97 9.93 12.81
CA GLU A 534 2.79 9.74 14.01
C GLU A 534 2.00 9.03 15.12
N ARG A 535 0.69 9.26 15.24
CA ARG A 535 -0.15 8.54 16.19
C ARG A 535 -0.27 7.06 15.86
N LEU A 536 -0.36 6.68 14.57
CA LEU A 536 -0.31 5.27 14.14
C LEU A 536 1.04 4.65 14.52
N ARG A 537 2.16 5.34 14.25
CA ARG A 537 3.50 4.88 14.61
C ARG A 537 3.71 4.78 16.12
N ALA A 538 3.06 5.61 16.92
CA ALA A 538 3.17 5.65 18.38
C ALA A 538 2.35 4.59 19.11
N ARG A 539 1.51 3.82 18.41
CA ARG A 539 0.74 2.73 19.03
C ARG A 539 1.67 1.67 19.62
N SER A 540 1.21 1.00 20.67
CA SER A 540 1.95 -0.10 21.30
C SER A 540 2.12 -1.32 20.38
N ASP A 541 1.19 -1.52 19.44
CA ASP A 541 1.20 -2.57 18.42
C ASP A 541 1.77 -2.11 17.08
N ALA A 542 2.39 -0.91 17.01
CA ALA A 542 2.80 -0.31 15.75
C ALA A 542 3.79 -1.17 14.97
N LEU A 543 4.75 -1.81 15.63
CA LEU A 543 5.71 -2.69 14.95
C LEU A 543 5.10 -4.03 14.52
N LEU A 544 3.91 -4.38 15.01
CA LEU A 544 3.21 -5.60 14.62
C LEU A 544 2.26 -5.33 13.44
N GLY A 545 1.38 -4.33 13.56
CA GLY A 545 0.33 -4.04 12.57
C GLY A 545 0.64 -2.91 11.58
N PHE A 546 1.71 -2.15 11.82
CA PHE A 546 2.06 -0.92 11.09
C PHE A 546 3.58 -0.75 10.90
N GLU A 547 4.35 -1.85 10.86
CA GLU A 547 5.82 -1.78 10.77
C GLU A 547 6.26 -0.97 9.55
N SER A 548 5.56 -1.12 8.42
CA SER A 548 5.87 -0.41 7.20
C SER A 548 5.79 1.11 7.31
N LEU A 549 5.10 1.66 8.33
CA LEU A 549 5.09 3.09 8.62
C LEU A 549 6.44 3.59 9.16
N GLU A 550 7.37 2.71 9.56
CA GLU A 550 8.77 3.09 9.78
C GLU A 550 9.48 3.53 8.49
N VAL A 551 8.88 3.25 7.34
CA VAL A 551 9.31 3.70 6.01
C VAL A 551 8.38 4.77 5.48
N GLY A 552 7.07 4.51 5.46
CA GLY A 552 6.10 5.47 4.97
C GLY A 552 4.73 4.88 4.68
N VAL A 553 3.84 5.72 4.16
CA VAL A 553 2.44 5.39 3.90
C VAL A 553 1.87 6.32 2.83
N ARG A 554 0.74 5.92 2.24
CA ARG A 554 -0.19 6.82 1.58
C ARG A 554 -1.48 6.87 2.40
N LEU A 555 -1.84 8.04 2.91
CA LEU A 555 -3.12 8.27 3.56
C LEU A 555 -4.15 8.75 2.54
N ASP A 556 -5.29 8.10 2.52
CA ASP A 556 -6.42 8.48 1.68
C ASP A 556 -7.40 9.28 2.53
N ILE A 557 -7.44 10.59 2.30
CA ILE A 557 -8.10 11.56 3.18
C ILE A 557 -9.38 12.04 2.54
N GLY A 558 -10.48 11.83 3.27
CA GLY A 558 -11.78 12.39 2.98
C GLY A 558 -12.01 13.71 3.71
N VAL A 559 -13.02 14.44 3.25
CA VAL A 559 -13.45 15.71 3.86
C VAL A 559 -14.92 15.57 4.19
N ALA A 560 -15.30 15.80 5.44
CA ALA A 560 -16.69 15.87 5.85
C ALA A 560 -17.08 17.32 6.12
N GLN A 561 -18.34 17.66 5.85
CA GLN A 561 -18.91 18.95 6.23
C GLN A 561 -19.67 18.76 7.54
N ARG A 562 -19.25 19.46 8.60
CA ARG A 562 -19.88 19.37 9.93
C ARG A 562 -20.94 20.45 10.13
N ALA A 563 -20.70 21.64 9.59
CA ALA A 563 -21.60 22.78 9.64
C ALA A 563 -21.49 23.61 8.33
N PRO A 564 -22.39 24.56 8.08
CA PRO A 564 -22.20 25.54 7.01
C PRO A 564 -20.85 26.24 7.20
N ASN A 565 -19.91 26.01 6.29
CA ASN A 565 -18.51 26.49 6.30
C ASN A 565 -17.51 25.76 7.23
N GLU A 566 -17.91 24.70 7.93
CA GLU A 566 -16.96 23.88 8.71
C GLU A 566 -16.70 22.55 8.00
N HIS A 567 -15.46 22.37 7.55
CA HIS A 567 -15.00 21.11 6.99
C HIS A 567 -13.93 20.49 7.88
N VAL A 568 -13.98 19.17 8.01
CA VAL A 568 -13.06 18.39 8.83
C VAL A 568 -12.48 17.24 7.99
N ALA A 569 -11.19 17.00 8.16
CA ALA A 569 -10.51 15.89 7.51
C ALA A 569 -10.70 14.59 8.29
N PHE A 570 -10.68 13.47 7.59
CA PHE A 570 -10.52 12.14 8.19
C PHE A 570 -9.75 11.23 7.24
N VAL A 571 -9.01 10.27 7.79
CA VAL A 571 -8.41 9.21 6.99
C VAL A 571 -9.49 8.17 6.68
N ASN A 572 -9.76 7.92 5.40
CA ASN A 572 -10.65 6.87 4.91
C ASN A 572 -9.90 5.53 4.81
N GLU A 573 -8.63 5.56 4.37
CA GLU A 573 -7.81 4.36 4.15
C GLU A 573 -6.33 4.64 4.43
N VAL A 574 -5.64 3.64 5.00
CA VAL A 574 -4.19 3.65 5.29
C VAL A 574 -3.53 2.65 4.35
N THR A 575 -3.01 3.11 3.22
CA THR A 575 -2.35 2.22 2.25
C THR A 575 -0.85 2.17 2.52
N ARG A 576 -0.30 0.99 2.79
CA ARG A 576 1.13 0.82 3.07
C ARG A 576 1.95 1.22 1.83
N TRP A 577 3.13 1.79 2.05
CA TRP A 577 3.91 2.36 0.94
C TRP A 577 4.24 1.33 -0.15
N TYR A 578 4.50 0.08 0.21
CA TYR A 578 4.84 -0.97 -0.75
C TYR A 578 3.64 -1.41 -1.61
N GLY A 579 2.40 -1.20 -1.15
CA GLY A 579 1.18 -1.53 -1.88
C GLY A 579 0.47 -0.31 -2.50
N ALA A 580 0.95 0.90 -2.23
CA ALA A 580 0.26 2.12 -2.65
C ALA A 580 0.54 2.46 -4.12
N HIS A 581 -0.50 2.75 -4.91
CA HIS A 581 -0.32 3.43 -6.20
C HIS A 581 0.22 4.86 -5.99
N TYR A 582 1.30 5.24 -6.69
CA TYR A 582 1.99 6.52 -6.48
C TYR A 582 1.48 7.66 -7.36
N PHE A 583 0.82 7.36 -8.49
CA PHE A 583 0.33 8.37 -9.44
C PHE A 583 1.43 9.30 -10.00
N SER A 584 2.68 8.83 -10.00
CA SER A 584 3.85 9.64 -10.33
C SER A 584 3.73 10.38 -11.66
N ASN A 585 3.19 9.73 -12.69
CA ASN A 585 2.99 10.33 -14.01
C ASN A 585 2.03 11.54 -13.99
N ASN A 586 1.07 11.56 -13.07
CA ASN A 586 0.00 12.56 -13.00
C ASN A 586 0.33 13.72 -12.07
N ILE A 587 1.16 13.49 -11.05
CA ILE A 587 1.33 14.45 -9.94
C ILE A 587 2.76 14.94 -9.76
N LEU A 588 3.75 14.27 -10.38
CA LEU A 588 5.15 14.64 -10.26
C LEU A 588 5.68 15.25 -11.56
N ALA A 589 6.63 16.15 -11.40
CA ALA A 589 7.42 16.66 -12.51
C ALA A 589 8.60 15.71 -12.80
N GLU A 590 9.14 15.77 -14.02
CA GLU A 590 10.25 14.89 -14.43
C GLU A 590 11.45 14.98 -13.45
N PRO A 591 12.09 13.84 -13.09
CA PRO A 591 11.94 12.50 -13.68
C PRO A 591 10.82 11.61 -13.10
N LYS A 592 9.83 12.17 -12.38
CA LYS A 592 8.70 11.41 -11.79
C LYS A 592 9.10 10.31 -10.78
N THR A 593 10.34 10.29 -10.31
CA THR A 593 10.87 9.31 -9.34
C THR A 593 10.82 9.79 -7.88
N GLN A 594 10.30 10.99 -7.60
CA GLN A 594 10.46 11.63 -6.29
C GLN A 594 9.83 10.82 -5.15
N ILE A 595 8.65 10.21 -5.36
CA ILE A 595 8.02 9.33 -4.36
C ILE A 595 8.84 8.05 -4.16
N CYS A 596 9.27 7.39 -5.25
CA CYS A 596 10.13 6.20 -5.18
C CYS A 596 11.42 6.48 -4.40
N LYS A 597 12.09 7.60 -4.66
CA LYS A 597 13.31 8.01 -3.95
C LYS A 597 13.06 8.22 -2.47
N ALA A 598 11.97 8.90 -2.11
CA ALA A 598 11.67 9.17 -0.71
C ALA A 598 11.45 7.87 0.07
N PHE A 599 10.67 6.93 -0.47
CA PHE A 599 10.50 5.62 0.17
C PHE A 599 11.77 4.77 0.14
N ALA A 600 12.56 4.81 -0.94
CA ALA A 600 13.83 4.11 -1.01
C ALA A 600 14.83 4.62 0.04
N GLN A 601 14.91 5.94 0.25
CA GLN A 601 15.74 6.56 1.29
C GLN A 601 15.29 6.14 2.68
N ALA A 602 13.98 6.21 2.95
CA ALA A 602 13.40 5.81 4.22
C ALA A 602 13.65 4.31 4.51
N PHE A 603 13.41 3.43 3.52
CA PHE A 603 13.61 1.99 3.66
C PHE A 603 15.08 1.65 3.85
N SER A 604 15.97 2.26 3.07
CA SER A 604 17.42 2.09 3.22
C SER A 604 17.90 2.49 4.62
N SER A 605 17.34 3.58 5.17
CA SER A 605 17.61 3.99 6.55
C SER A 605 17.03 3.01 7.58
N TYR A 606 15.86 2.44 7.33
CA TYR A 606 15.25 1.44 8.21
C TYR A 606 16.07 0.15 8.27
N VAL A 607 16.52 -0.33 7.11
CA VAL A 607 17.37 -1.53 7.01
C VAL A 607 18.73 -1.32 7.68
N LYS A 608 19.38 -0.16 7.46
CA LYS A 608 20.69 0.15 8.07
C LYS A 608 20.66 0.20 9.60
N ASP A 609 19.53 0.61 10.17
CA ASP A 609 19.36 0.67 11.63
C ASP A 609 18.94 -0.70 12.22
N GLY A 610 18.93 -1.77 11.41
CA GLY A 610 18.81 -3.16 11.82
C GLY A 610 17.42 -3.79 11.65
N MET A 611 16.38 -3.00 11.40
CA MET A 611 14.95 -3.38 11.52
C MET A 611 14.62 -3.92 12.93
N ALA A 612 13.51 -3.48 13.54
CA ALA A 612 13.17 -3.94 14.88
C ALA A 612 12.69 -5.40 14.83
N ASP A 613 13.26 -6.30 15.63
CA ASP A 613 12.72 -7.66 15.74
C ASP A 613 11.37 -7.64 16.46
N THR A 614 10.37 -8.29 15.89
CA THR A 614 8.97 -8.26 16.35
C THR A 614 8.54 -9.57 17.01
N THR A 615 9.51 -10.43 17.35
CA THR A 615 9.30 -11.74 17.99
C THR A 615 8.65 -11.64 19.35
#